data_AF-A0A849TT49-F1
#
_entry.id   AF-A0A849TT49-F1
#
_cell.length_a   1.000
_cell.length_b   1.000
_cell.length_c   1.000
_cell.angle_alpha   90.00
_cell.angle_beta   90.00
_cell.angle_gamma   90.00
#
_symmetry.space_group_name_H-M   'P 1'
#
loop_
_entity.id
_entity.type
_entity.pdbx_description
1 polymer ?
#
loop_
_entity_poly.entity_id
_entity_poly.type
_entity_poly.pdbx_seq_one_letter_code
_entity_poly.pdbx_strand_id
1 'polypeptide(L)'
;MTTTYPVTDTAPPFGVKVKGLLPDGFHDCARVYDQRRQVVVWYVKRNGTTERFVEEGGSFGSSVIACWRPKNPTAWKAPLPPPVIAQPDVQWAQPIAAPEPLEKEPDQWWRIANAVKVSTVGLITPREVEGRIMRAVMTEHSFAAADTIIERSTLTWLARMIELQEMIEGKRPTYWNDRFIPSARDLSDFPRMIPWLTAVAMHSERYASILRMRGSHPAWTFTQIAKELGGGRNKAASDYGRAVLFATKVANDVRTKEVAIARRKMAELREARR
;
A
#
# COMPACT_ATOMS: atom_id res chain seq x y z
N MET A 1 -34.07 -10.05 11.54
CA MET A 1 -32.96 -9.09 11.72
C MET A 1 -31.75 -9.84 12.26
N THR A 2 -30.59 -9.68 11.64
CA THR A 2 -29.34 -10.29 12.13
C THR A 2 -28.66 -9.32 13.08
N THR A 3 -28.60 -9.65 14.37
CA THR A 3 -27.88 -8.84 15.36
C THR A 3 -26.37 -9.05 15.22
N THR A 4 -25.62 -7.97 15.11
CA THR A 4 -24.15 -7.98 15.06
C THR A 4 -23.55 -7.12 16.16
N TYR A 5 -22.30 -7.38 16.48
CA TYR A 5 -21.57 -6.77 17.58
C TYR A 5 -20.25 -6.19 17.08
N PRO A 6 -19.79 -5.06 17.66
CA PRO A 6 -18.52 -4.45 17.26
C PRO A 6 -17.35 -5.35 17.67
N VAL A 7 -16.27 -5.30 16.89
CA VAL A 7 -15.00 -5.92 17.30
C VAL A 7 -14.36 -5.00 18.34
N THR A 8 -14.07 -5.55 19.53
CA THR A 8 -13.48 -4.80 20.66
C THR A 8 -12.34 -5.61 21.28
N ASP A 9 -11.49 -4.99 22.10
CA ASP A 9 -10.32 -5.64 22.71
C ASP A 9 -10.72 -6.89 23.53
N THR A 10 -11.92 -6.87 24.10
CA THR A 10 -12.43 -7.92 24.99
C THR A 10 -13.33 -8.93 24.29
N ALA A 11 -13.78 -8.69 23.05
CA ALA A 11 -14.73 -9.58 22.38
C ALA A 11 -14.40 -9.86 20.90
N PRO A 12 -14.61 -11.10 20.43
CA PRO A 12 -15.03 -12.29 21.18
C PRO A 12 -13.88 -12.91 22.02
N PRO A 13 -14.18 -13.78 22.99
CA PRO A 13 -13.14 -14.47 23.76
C PRO A 13 -12.21 -15.32 22.88
N PHE A 14 -10.97 -15.51 23.33
CA PHE A 14 -9.99 -16.33 22.60
C PHE A 14 -10.45 -17.78 22.44
N GLY A 15 -10.20 -18.36 21.27
CA GLY A 15 -10.57 -19.73 20.91
C GLY A 15 -12.05 -19.93 20.58
N VAL A 16 -12.90 -18.91 20.78
CA VAL A 16 -14.34 -19.03 20.51
C VAL A 16 -14.62 -18.78 19.03
N LYS A 17 -15.30 -19.74 18.40
CA LYS A 17 -15.72 -19.63 16.99
C LYS A 17 -16.94 -18.73 16.87
N VAL A 18 -16.84 -17.69 16.07
CA VAL A 18 -17.90 -16.73 15.76
C VAL A 18 -18.06 -16.59 14.25
N LYS A 19 -19.03 -15.77 13.82
CA LYS A 19 -19.17 -15.31 12.45
C LYS A 19 -18.67 -13.87 12.35
N GLY A 20 -17.63 -13.62 11.56
CA GLY A 20 -17.08 -12.29 11.31
C GLY A 20 -17.53 -11.77 9.96
N LEU A 21 -17.88 -10.48 9.88
CA LEU A 21 -18.23 -9.79 8.65
C LEU A 21 -16.97 -9.26 7.95
N LEU A 22 -16.72 -9.79 6.76
CA LEU A 22 -15.72 -9.32 5.79
C LEU A 22 -16.44 -8.63 4.61
N PRO A 23 -15.70 -7.93 3.70
CA PRO A 23 -16.29 -7.30 2.52
C PRO A 23 -17.11 -8.23 1.62
N ASP A 24 -16.83 -9.53 1.63
CA ASP A 24 -17.49 -10.55 0.83
C ASP A 24 -18.52 -11.39 1.62
N GLY A 25 -18.80 -11.04 2.88
CA GLY A 25 -19.85 -11.65 3.69
C GLY A 25 -19.39 -12.20 5.04
N PHE A 26 -20.20 -13.09 5.63
CA PHE A 26 -19.94 -13.67 6.95
C PHE A 26 -19.16 -14.98 6.86
N HIS A 27 -18.03 -15.04 7.57
CA HIS A 27 -17.15 -16.21 7.59
C HIS A 27 -16.99 -16.76 9.00
N ASP A 28 -16.70 -18.06 9.11
CA ASP A 28 -16.31 -18.66 10.38
C ASP A 28 -14.95 -18.08 10.79
N CYS A 29 -14.89 -17.47 11.96
CA CYS A 29 -13.65 -16.91 12.48
C CYS A 29 -13.44 -17.21 13.96
N ALA A 30 -12.20 -17.13 14.40
CA ALA A 30 -11.83 -17.25 15.79
C ALA A 30 -10.65 -16.32 16.11
N ARG A 31 -10.70 -15.71 17.29
CA ARG A 31 -9.62 -14.89 17.82
C ARG A 31 -8.67 -15.79 18.61
N VAL A 32 -7.37 -15.70 18.38
CA VAL A 32 -6.36 -16.51 19.04
C VAL A 32 -5.23 -15.61 19.50
N TYR A 33 -4.77 -15.79 20.73
CA TYR A 33 -3.57 -15.12 21.23
C TYR A 33 -2.33 -15.94 20.86
N ASP A 34 -1.49 -15.40 19.96
CA ASP A 34 -0.23 -16.02 19.54
C ASP A 34 0.84 -15.74 20.60
N GLN A 35 1.01 -16.66 21.54
CA GLN A 35 1.97 -16.54 22.65
C GLN A 35 3.41 -16.28 22.20
N ARG A 36 3.83 -16.81 21.04
CA ARG A 36 5.22 -16.65 20.56
C ARG A 36 5.51 -15.23 20.12
N ARG A 37 4.49 -14.56 19.58
CA ARG A 37 4.58 -13.20 19.04
C ARG A 37 3.97 -12.15 19.96
N GLN A 38 3.31 -12.58 21.04
CA GLN A 38 2.59 -11.71 21.98
C GLN A 38 1.57 -10.82 21.27
N VAL A 39 0.90 -11.35 20.23
CA VAL A 39 -0.12 -10.63 19.43
C VAL A 39 -1.43 -11.40 19.36
N VAL A 40 -2.52 -10.67 19.22
CA VAL A 40 -3.83 -11.25 18.89
C VAL A 40 -3.93 -11.44 17.37
N VAL A 41 -4.49 -12.58 16.98
CA VAL A 41 -4.60 -13.00 15.59
C VAL A 41 -6.03 -13.46 15.33
N TRP A 42 -6.57 -13.08 14.17
CA TRP A 42 -7.82 -13.64 13.67
C TRP A 42 -7.53 -14.74 12.67
N TYR A 43 -8.14 -15.89 12.89
CA TYR A 43 -8.21 -16.96 11.91
C TYR A 43 -9.59 -16.93 11.25
N VAL A 44 -9.62 -16.90 9.93
CA VAL A 44 -10.86 -16.90 9.14
C VAL A 44 -10.86 -18.12 8.25
N LYS A 45 -11.95 -18.88 8.25
CA LYS A 45 -12.16 -20.00 7.33
C LYS A 45 -12.94 -19.52 6.11
N ARG A 46 -12.30 -19.52 4.94
CA ARG A 46 -12.86 -19.08 3.65
C ARG A 46 -12.58 -20.15 2.60
N ASN A 47 -13.58 -20.56 1.83
CA ASN A 47 -13.40 -21.55 0.74
C ASN A 47 -12.64 -22.84 1.14
N GLY A 48 -12.82 -23.30 2.38
CA GLY A 48 -12.13 -24.48 2.91
C GLY A 48 -10.71 -24.24 3.42
N THR A 49 -10.09 -23.10 3.12
CA THR A 49 -8.78 -22.70 3.66
C THR A 49 -8.94 -21.88 4.94
N THR A 50 -7.90 -21.88 5.78
CA THR A 50 -7.83 -21.04 6.98
C THR A 50 -6.79 -19.95 6.75
N GLU A 51 -7.25 -18.71 6.70
CA GLU A 51 -6.42 -17.52 6.50
C GLU A 51 -6.12 -16.86 7.85
N ARG A 52 -4.89 -16.36 7.99
CA ARG A 52 -4.39 -15.71 9.21
C ARG A 52 -4.31 -14.21 8.99
N PHE A 53 -4.95 -13.43 9.86
CA PHE A 53 -4.88 -11.98 9.88
C PHE A 53 -4.26 -11.51 11.19
N VAL A 54 -3.13 -10.80 11.10
CA VAL A 54 -2.38 -10.31 12.27
C VAL A 54 -2.80 -8.89 12.59
N GLU A 55 -3.00 -8.61 13.88
CA GLU A 55 -3.16 -7.26 14.39
C GLU A 55 -1.79 -6.56 14.42
N GLU A 56 -1.60 -5.52 13.60
CA GLU A 56 -0.43 -4.64 13.70
C GLU A 56 -0.86 -3.32 14.35
N GLY A 57 -0.39 -3.05 15.58
CA GLY A 57 -0.35 -1.70 16.14
C GLY A 57 -1.49 -1.23 17.06
N GLY A 58 -2.15 -2.13 17.80
CA GLY A 58 -2.98 -1.75 18.97
C GLY A 58 -4.19 -0.85 18.67
N SER A 59 -4.61 -0.82 17.41
CA SER A 59 -5.86 -0.20 16.98
C SER A 59 -6.53 -1.18 16.03
N PHE A 60 -7.84 -1.38 16.18
CA PHE A 60 -8.63 -2.14 15.22
C PHE A 60 -8.60 -1.43 13.88
N GLY A 61 -7.58 -1.73 13.09
CA GLY A 61 -7.46 -1.31 11.72
C GLY A 61 -8.72 -1.77 10.98
N SER A 62 -9.31 -0.84 10.26
CA SER A 62 -10.56 -0.90 9.48
C SER A 62 -10.58 -1.96 8.35
N SER A 63 -9.81 -3.05 8.42
CA SER A 63 -9.43 -3.83 7.24
C SER A 63 -9.58 -5.36 7.34
N VAL A 64 -10.14 -5.95 8.41
CA VAL A 64 -10.38 -7.41 8.38
C VAL A 64 -11.78 -7.83 8.82
N ILE A 65 -12.25 -7.48 10.01
CA ILE A 65 -13.59 -7.89 10.46
C ILE A 65 -14.34 -6.65 10.94
N ALA A 66 -15.40 -6.26 10.22
CA ALA A 66 -16.16 -5.06 10.52
C ALA A 66 -17.04 -5.23 11.77
N CYS A 67 -17.66 -6.40 11.90
CA CYS A 67 -18.47 -6.78 13.06
C CYS A 67 -18.49 -8.31 13.19
N TRP A 68 -18.97 -8.83 14.31
CA TRP A 68 -19.09 -10.26 14.54
C TRP A 68 -20.43 -10.64 15.16
N ARG A 69 -20.77 -11.93 15.11
CA ARG A 69 -21.90 -12.51 15.85
C ARG A 69 -21.59 -13.92 16.33
N PRO A 70 -22.17 -14.38 17.45
CA PRO A 70 -22.07 -15.77 17.87
C PRO A 70 -22.46 -16.73 16.74
N LYS A 71 -21.72 -17.83 16.58
CA LYS A 71 -22.09 -18.88 15.62
C LYS A 71 -23.43 -19.55 16.00
N ASN A 72 -23.69 -19.67 17.30
CA ASN A 72 -24.97 -20.11 17.85
C ASN A 72 -25.42 -19.12 18.95
N PRO A 73 -26.27 -18.13 18.62
CA PRO A 73 -26.70 -17.10 19.57
C PRO A 73 -27.39 -17.64 20.82
N THR A 74 -28.21 -18.70 20.68
CA THR A 74 -28.97 -19.27 21.81
C THR A 74 -28.09 -20.03 22.80
N ALA A 75 -26.91 -20.49 22.37
CA ALA A 75 -25.94 -21.17 23.21
C ALA A 75 -24.88 -20.22 23.82
N TRP A 76 -24.93 -18.92 23.49
CA TRP A 76 -23.95 -17.95 23.95
C TRP A 76 -24.25 -17.49 25.37
N LYS A 77 -23.32 -17.71 26.30
CA LYS A 77 -23.49 -17.39 27.73
C LYS A 77 -22.73 -16.16 28.20
N ALA A 78 -21.73 -15.70 27.44
CA ALA A 78 -20.93 -14.54 27.83
C ALA A 78 -21.72 -13.23 27.56
N PRO A 79 -21.51 -12.19 28.38
CA PRO A 79 -22.13 -10.89 28.12
C PRO A 79 -21.74 -10.39 26.72
N LEU A 80 -22.74 -9.92 25.98
CA LEU A 80 -22.56 -9.34 24.65
C LEU A 80 -22.50 -7.82 24.79
N PRO A 81 -21.61 -7.13 24.03
CA PRO A 81 -21.61 -5.68 23.98
C PRO A 81 -22.91 -5.15 23.35
N PRO A 82 -23.17 -3.83 23.43
CA PRO A 82 -24.28 -3.23 22.71
C PRO A 82 -24.24 -3.61 21.22
N PRO A 83 -25.36 -4.03 20.62
CA PRO A 83 -25.39 -4.44 19.24
C PRO A 83 -25.15 -3.25 18.32
N VAL A 84 -24.37 -3.45 17.27
CA VAL A 84 -24.37 -2.56 16.10
C VAL A 84 -25.48 -3.10 15.20
N ILE A 85 -26.61 -2.42 15.18
CA ILE A 85 -27.71 -2.75 14.28
C ILE A 85 -27.33 -2.23 12.90
N ALA A 86 -27.00 -3.14 11.98
CA ALA A 86 -27.01 -2.80 10.56
C ALA A 86 -28.45 -2.44 10.19
N GLN A 87 -28.65 -1.30 9.53
CA GLN A 87 -29.94 -0.86 8.98
C GLN A 87 -30.62 -2.00 8.18
N PRO A 88 -31.97 -2.04 8.11
CA PRO A 88 -32.70 -3.11 7.44
C PRO A 88 -32.22 -3.25 6.01
N ASP A 89 -31.88 -4.49 5.64
CA ASP A 89 -31.44 -4.95 4.32
C ASP A 89 -31.01 -3.82 3.38
N VAL A 90 -29.74 -3.42 3.48
CA VAL A 90 -29.04 -3.07 2.25
C VAL A 90 -29.21 -4.31 1.38
N GLN A 91 -30.16 -4.26 0.45
CA GLN A 91 -30.19 -5.13 -0.70
C GLN A 91 -28.82 -4.95 -1.31
N TRP A 92 -27.90 -5.84 -0.95
CA TRP A 92 -26.64 -5.96 -1.64
C TRP A 92 -27.06 -6.19 -3.07
N ALA A 93 -26.79 -5.18 -3.92
CA ALA A 93 -26.99 -5.28 -5.33
C ALA A 93 -26.51 -6.67 -5.75
N GLN A 94 -27.34 -7.35 -6.55
CA GLN A 94 -26.98 -8.56 -7.29
C GLN A 94 -25.47 -8.57 -7.56
N PRO A 95 -24.76 -9.71 -7.38
CA PRO A 95 -23.32 -9.78 -7.56
C PRO A 95 -22.98 -8.96 -8.79
N ILE A 96 -22.29 -7.82 -8.57
CA ILE A 96 -22.02 -6.86 -9.63
C ILE A 96 -21.45 -7.73 -10.74
N ALA A 97 -22.18 -7.80 -11.87
CA ALA A 97 -21.76 -8.57 -13.02
C ALA A 97 -20.28 -8.25 -13.20
N ALA A 98 -19.44 -9.29 -13.34
CA ALA A 98 -18.00 -9.12 -13.49
C ALA A 98 -17.79 -7.91 -14.40
N PRO A 99 -17.10 -6.84 -13.90
CA PRO A 99 -17.05 -5.58 -14.62
C PRO A 99 -16.76 -5.89 -16.07
N GLU A 100 -17.58 -5.35 -16.97
CA GLU A 100 -17.38 -5.53 -18.41
C GLU A 100 -15.88 -5.43 -18.68
N PRO A 101 -15.29 -6.37 -19.45
CA PRO A 101 -13.85 -6.52 -19.57
C PRO A 101 -13.26 -5.13 -19.78
N LEU A 102 -12.53 -4.67 -18.76
CA LEU A 102 -12.08 -3.28 -18.63
C LEU A 102 -11.64 -2.79 -20.00
N GLU A 103 -12.31 -1.74 -20.50
CA GLU A 103 -11.77 -0.90 -21.56
C GLU A 103 -10.26 -0.84 -21.38
N LYS A 104 -9.53 -1.24 -22.42
CA LYS A 104 -8.08 -1.45 -22.43
C LYS A 104 -7.42 -0.49 -21.44
N GLU A 105 -6.94 -1.07 -20.35
CA GLU A 105 -6.46 -0.31 -19.20
C GLU A 105 -5.43 0.75 -19.67
N PRO A 106 -5.55 2.02 -19.24
CA PRO A 106 -4.73 3.08 -19.80
C PRO A 106 -3.24 2.78 -19.60
N ASP A 107 -2.41 3.13 -20.59
CA ASP A 107 -0.94 2.94 -20.60
C ASP A 107 -0.21 3.53 -19.36
N GLN A 108 -0.90 4.31 -18.54
CA GLN A 108 -0.41 4.94 -17.31
C GLN A 108 -1.44 4.83 -16.17
N TRP A 109 -2.01 3.64 -16.00
CA TRP A 109 -3.04 3.32 -15.01
C TRP A 109 -2.70 3.77 -13.58
N TRP A 110 -1.40 3.79 -13.23
CA TRP A 110 -0.90 4.23 -11.92
C TRP A 110 -1.11 5.71 -11.61
N ARG A 111 -1.47 6.53 -12.62
CA ARG A 111 -1.90 7.92 -12.36
C ARG A 111 -3.22 7.97 -11.59
N ILE A 112 -4.04 6.93 -11.71
CA ILE A 112 -5.33 6.81 -11.03
C ILE A 112 -5.07 6.25 -9.62
N ALA A 113 -5.13 7.11 -8.59
CA ALA A 113 -4.79 6.74 -7.21
C ALA A 113 -5.56 5.50 -6.71
N ASN A 114 -6.85 5.41 -7.05
CA ASN A 114 -7.72 4.30 -6.62
C ASN A 114 -7.41 2.97 -7.33
N ALA A 115 -6.68 3.00 -8.45
CA ALA A 115 -6.22 1.78 -9.13
C ALA A 115 -5.01 1.14 -8.41
N VAL A 116 -4.30 1.90 -7.57
CA VAL A 116 -3.12 1.41 -6.84
C VAL A 116 -3.56 0.75 -5.52
N LYS A 117 -3.33 -0.55 -5.40
CA LYS A 117 -3.57 -1.33 -4.17
C LYS A 117 -2.40 -1.16 -3.19
N VAL A 118 -2.63 -1.43 -1.91
CA VAL A 118 -1.58 -1.50 -0.89
C VAL A 118 -1.79 -2.80 -0.13
N SER A 119 -0.96 -3.79 -0.45
CA SER A 119 -0.94 -5.09 0.20
C SER A 119 0.14 -5.13 1.29
N THR A 120 0.01 -6.09 2.19
CA THR A 120 1.01 -6.37 3.22
C THR A 120 2.29 -6.91 2.59
N VAL A 121 3.43 -6.66 3.25
CA VAL A 121 4.74 -7.17 2.86
C VAL A 121 4.70 -8.70 2.69
N GLY A 122 5.26 -9.20 1.59
CA GLY A 122 5.22 -10.62 1.22
C GLY A 122 4.10 -10.98 0.23
N LEU A 123 3.11 -10.11 0.04
CA LEU A 123 2.00 -10.29 -0.92
C LEU A 123 1.96 -9.19 -1.99
N ILE A 124 2.99 -8.36 -2.08
CA ILE A 124 3.02 -7.20 -2.97
C ILE A 124 3.30 -7.66 -4.39
N THR A 125 2.38 -7.40 -5.32
CA THR A 125 2.50 -7.84 -6.72
C THR A 125 3.36 -6.88 -7.55
N PRO A 126 3.88 -7.31 -8.72
CA PRO A 126 4.62 -6.42 -9.62
C PRO A 126 3.82 -5.19 -10.05
N ARG A 127 2.54 -5.41 -10.35
CA ARG A 127 1.61 -4.34 -10.67
C ARG A 127 1.50 -3.33 -9.52
N GLU A 128 1.34 -3.81 -8.30
CA GLU A 128 1.24 -2.94 -7.14
C GLU A 128 2.51 -2.12 -6.93
N VAL A 129 3.68 -2.75 -7.04
CA VAL A 129 4.98 -2.06 -6.95
C VAL A 129 5.13 -1.00 -8.04
N GLU A 130 4.77 -1.32 -9.28
CA GLU A 130 4.76 -0.35 -10.38
C GLU A 130 3.92 0.88 -10.00
N GLY A 131 2.68 0.66 -9.56
CA GLY A 131 1.78 1.74 -9.18
C GLY A 131 2.32 2.62 -8.06
N ARG A 132 2.79 1.99 -6.97
CA ARG A 132 3.29 2.71 -5.79
C ARG A 132 4.61 3.45 -6.09
N ILE A 133 5.52 2.84 -6.83
CA ILE A 133 6.78 3.49 -7.24
C ILE A 133 6.52 4.65 -8.19
N MET A 134 5.67 4.48 -9.21
CA MET A 134 5.38 5.57 -10.14
C MET A 134 4.73 6.75 -9.41
N ARG A 135 3.78 6.48 -8.49
CA ARG A 135 3.20 7.53 -7.67
C ARG A 135 4.22 8.17 -6.73
N ALA A 136 5.17 7.42 -6.19
CA ALA A 136 6.27 7.99 -5.41
C ALA A 136 7.16 8.91 -6.25
N VAL A 137 7.56 8.48 -7.46
CA VAL A 137 8.34 9.32 -8.40
C VAL A 137 7.58 10.61 -8.75
N MET A 138 6.28 10.50 -9.04
CA MET A 138 5.45 11.68 -9.32
C MET A 138 5.35 12.61 -8.11
N THR A 139 5.22 12.03 -6.91
CA THR A 139 5.24 12.74 -5.64
C THR A 139 6.55 13.51 -5.53
N GLU A 140 7.70 12.83 -5.65
CA GLU A 140 9.02 13.46 -5.66
C GLU A 140 9.11 14.64 -6.64
N HIS A 141 8.69 14.46 -7.89
CA HIS A 141 8.72 15.51 -8.89
C HIS A 141 7.85 16.71 -8.54
N SER A 142 6.70 16.51 -7.90
CA SER A 142 5.84 17.61 -7.42
C SER A 142 6.48 18.42 -6.28
N PHE A 143 7.48 17.86 -5.59
CA PHE A 143 8.18 18.51 -4.47
C PHE A 143 9.60 18.98 -4.81
N ALA A 144 10.13 18.61 -5.97
CA ALA A 144 11.50 18.91 -6.37
C ALA A 144 11.59 20.29 -7.04
N ALA A 145 12.08 21.28 -6.29
CA ALA A 145 12.98 22.28 -6.86
C ALA A 145 14.38 21.63 -6.96
N ALA A 146 14.80 21.36 -8.20
CA ALA A 146 16.13 21.00 -8.72
C ALA A 146 16.98 19.85 -8.10
N ASP A 147 16.85 19.46 -6.83
CA ASP A 147 17.80 18.48 -6.24
C ASP A 147 17.18 17.10 -5.97
N THR A 148 17.91 16.06 -6.42
CA THR A 148 17.50 14.65 -6.44
C THR A 148 17.51 13.99 -5.04
N ILE A 149 16.63 12.98 -4.86
CA ILE A 149 16.40 12.23 -3.60
C ILE A 149 17.65 11.73 -2.87
N ILE A 150 18.76 11.48 -3.56
CA ILE A 150 19.97 10.89 -2.96
C ILE A 150 20.47 11.74 -1.78
N GLU A 151 20.12 13.03 -1.78
CA GLU A 151 20.55 14.00 -0.80
C GLU A 151 19.43 14.46 0.15
N ARG A 152 18.34 13.73 0.39
CA ARG A 152 17.30 14.21 1.34
C ARG A 152 16.84 13.15 2.33
N SER A 153 16.92 13.51 3.61
CA SER A 153 16.47 12.64 4.71
C SER A 153 14.95 12.52 4.73
N THR A 154 14.42 11.42 5.29
CA THR A 154 12.98 11.21 5.48
C THR A 154 12.30 12.37 6.24
N LEU A 155 13.01 12.99 7.19
CA LEU A 155 12.51 14.14 7.96
C LEU A 155 12.44 15.42 7.11
N THR A 156 13.43 15.66 6.24
CA THR A 156 13.43 16.78 5.29
C THR A 156 12.24 16.67 4.33
N TRP A 157 11.91 15.45 3.93
CA TRP A 157 10.74 15.16 3.12
C TRP A 157 9.43 15.41 3.87
N LEU A 158 9.31 14.92 5.11
CA LEU A 158 8.13 15.17 5.95
C LEU A 158 7.92 16.66 6.26
N ALA A 159 8.99 17.41 6.55
CA ALA A 159 8.92 18.86 6.78
C ALA A 159 8.40 19.60 5.53
N ARG A 160 8.94 19.30 4.34
CA ARG A 160 8.41 19.85 3.08
C ARG A 160 6.97 19.44 2.81
N MET A 161 6.58 18.22 3.17
CA MET A 161 5.20 17.77 3.00
C MET A 161 4.23 18.54 3.90
N ILE A 162 4.65 18.91 5.11
CA ILE A 162 3.88 19.77 6.04
C ILE A 162 3.75 21.18 5.47
N GLU A 163 4.88 21.81 5.08
CA GLU A 163 4.89 23.12 4.41
C GLU A 163 3.99 23.13 3.16
N LEU A 164 3.92 22.01 2.44
CA LEU A 164 3.12 21.90 1.23
C LEU A 164 1.63 21.69 1.49
N GLN A 165 1.26 21.04 2.59
CA GLN A 165 -0.14 20.96 3.02
C GLN A 165 -0.67 22.35 3.36
N GLU A 166 0.16 23.18 4.01
CA GLU A 166 -0.13 24.60 4.27
C GLU A 166 -0.16 25.44 2.97
N MET A 167 0.67 25.14 1.96
CA MET A 167 0.62 25.81 0.65
C MET A 167 -0.56 25.40 -0.24
N ILE A 168 -1.07 24.16 -0.13
CA ILE A 168 -2.26 23.70 -0.86
C ILE A 168 -3.50 24.51 -0.42
N GLU A 169 -3.51 25.01 0.82
CA GLU A 169 -4.52 25.93 1.36
C GLU A 169 -4.32 27.39 0.88
N GLY A 170 -3.20 27.70 0.21
CA GLY A 170 -2.82 29.04 -0.30
C GLY A 170 -2.61 29.14 -1.84
N LYS A 171 -1.85 30.15 -2.29
CA LYS A 171 -1.49 30.38 -3.71
C LYS A 171 -0.29 29.49 -4.13
N ARG A 172 -0.46 28.69 -5.19
CA ARG A 172 0.53 27.70 -5.67
C ARG A 172 1.66 28.35 -6.52
N PRO A 173 2.94 27.93 -6.35
CA PRO A 173 4.05 28.38 -7.19
C PRO A 173 3.97 27.90 -8.66
N THR A 174 4.65 28.56 -9.59
CA THR A 174 4.63 28.30 -11.05
C THR A 174 5.39 27.06 -11.52
N TYR A 175 6.28 26.48 -10.70
CA TYR A 175 6.96 25.20 -10.99
C TYR A 175 6.13 23.99 -10.54
N TRP A 176 4.89 24.22 -10.13
CA TRP A 176 3.97 23.21 -9.65
C TRP A 176 3.46 22.34 -10.79
N ASN A 177 3.48 21.03 -10.59
CA ASN A 177 2.87 20.09 -11.51
C ASN A 177 1.35 20.10 -11.28
N ASP A 178 0.66 21.07 -11.88
CA ASP A 178 -0.79 21.31 -11.73
C ASP A 178 -1.67 20.07 -12.00
N ARG A 179 -1.12 19.02 -12.61
CA ARG A 179 -1.83 17.80 -13.01
C ARG A 179 -1.59 16.60 -12.10
N PHE A 180 -0.76 16.70 -11.06
CA PHE A 180 -0.62 15.66 -10.04
C PHE A 180 -0.54 16.27 -8.65
N ILE A 181 -1.59 16.04 -7.87
CA ILE A 181 -1.65 16.34 -6.45
C ILE A 181 -1.46 15.01 -5.71
N PRO A 182 -0.37 14.86 -4.93
CA PRO A 182 -0.22 13.70 -4.06
C PRO A 182 -1.40 13.61 -3.10
N SER A 183 -2.02 12.45 -2.97
CA SER A 183 -3.04 12.22 -1.94
C SER A 183 -2.38 11.95 -0.59
N ALA A 184 -3.13 12.08 0.50
CA ALA A 184 -2.64 11.72 1.84
C ALA A 184 -2.08 10.29 1.90
N ARG A 185 -2.66 9.36 1.12
CA ARG A 185 -2.17 7.99 1.02
C ARG A 185 -0.77 7.92 0.42
N ASP A 186 -0.48 8.70 -0.62
CA ASP A 186 0.83 8.70 -1.29
C ASP A 186 1.90 9.28 -0.41
N LEU A 187 1.56 10.38 0.25
CA LEU A 187 2.38 11.02 1.27
C LEU A 187 2.75 10.01 2.37
N SER A 188 1.78 9.23 2.86
CA SER A 188 2.03 8.20 3.88
C SER A 188 2.85 7.00 3.38
N ASP A 189 2.72 6.64 2.10
CA ASP A 189 3.39 5.48 1.50
C ASP A 189 4.79 5.81 0.97
N PHE A 190 5.04 7.07 0.66
CA PHE A 190 6.29 7.56 0.08
C PHE A 190 7.55 7.14 0.87
N PRO A 191 7.61 7.24 2.22
CA PRO A 191 8.76 6.77 3.00
C PRO A 191 9.05 5.27 2.84
N ARG A 192 8.04 4.46 2.50
CA ARG A 192 8.20 3.02 2.24
C ARG A 192 8.75 2.76 0.84
N MET A 193 8.44 3.62 -0.13
CA MET A 193 8.87 3.49 -1.51
C MET A 193 10.32 3.97 -1.73
N ILE A 194 10.79 4.97 -0.96
CA ILE A 194 12.17 5.49 -1.10
C ILE A 194 13.20 4.36 -1.00
N PRO A 195 13.20 3.49 0.03
CA PRO A 195 14.15 2.38 0.10
C PRO A 195 14.10 1.43 -1.09
N TRP A 196 12.93 1.22 -1.69
CA TRP A 196 12.79 0.35 -2.86
C TRP A 196 13.44 0.98 -4.09
N LEU A 197 13.17 2.27 -4.32
CA LEU A 197 13.81 3.05 -5.39
C LEU A 197 15.32 3.16 -5.20
N THR A 198 15.79 3.38 -3.97
CA THR A 198 17.23 3.41 -3.65
C THR A 198 17.88 2.06 -3.94
N ALA A 199 17.25 0.94 -3.54
CA ALA A 199 17.76 -0.39 -3.84
C ALA A 199 17.81 -0.66 -5.35
N VAL A 200 16.80 -0.23 -6.11
CA VAL A 200 16.82 -0.30 -7.58
C VAL A 200 18.00 0.49 -8.15
N ALA A 201 18.22 1.72 -7.70
CA ALA A 201 19.33 2.55 -8.15
C ALA A 201 20.70 1.95 -7.83
N MET A 202 20.84 1.35 -6.65
CA MET A 202 22.05 0.63 -6.24
C MET A 202 22.30 -0.63 -7.08
N HIS A 203 21.24 -1.31 -7.50
CA HIS A 203 21.35 -2.49 -8.37
C HIS A 203 21.68 -2.09 -9.82
N SER A 204 21.01 -1.05 -10.33
CA SER A 204 21.25 -0.52 -11.66
C SER A 204 20.74 0.92 -11.75
N GLU A 205 21.64 1.87 -11.94
CA GLU A 205 21.30 3.27 -12.16
C GLU A 205 20.36 3.42 -13.37
N ARG A 206 20.61 2.64 -14.44
CA ARG A 206 19.74 2.57 -15.62
C ARG A 206 18.29 2.22 -15.25
N TYR A 207 18.07 1.25 -14.36
CA TYR A 207 16.72 0.86 -13.94
C TYR A 207 16.01 1.98 -13.19
N ALA A 208 16.72 2.64 -12.27
CA ALA A 208 16.16 3.79 -11.57
C ALA A 208 15.83 4.94 -12.53
N SER A 209 16.71 5.25 -13.49
CA SER A 209 16.47 6.27 -14.51
C SER A 209 15.24 5.95 -15.36
N ILE A 210 15.07 4.71 -15.81
CA ILE A 210 13.88 4.29 -16.58
C ILE A 210 12.60 4.51 -15.76
N LEU A 211 12.58 4.09 -14.48
CA LEU A 211 11.41 4.29 -13.61
C LEU A 211 11.10 5.78 -13.41
N ARG A 212 12.12 6.61 -13.23
CA ARG A 212 11.99 8.07 -13.09
C ARG A 212 11.41 8.71 -14.35
N MET A 213 11.95 8.37 -15.52
CA MET A 213 11.46 8.87 -16.81
C MET A 213 10.01 8.42 -17.09
N ARG A 214 9.64 7.18 -16.73
CA ARG A 214 8.25 6.70 -16.82
C ARG A 214 7.30 7.40 -15.84
N GLY A 215 7.76 7.73 -14.64
CA GLY A 215 6.98 8.45 -13.63
C GLY A 215 6.96 9.97 -13.80
N SER A 216 7.74 10.53 -14.72
CA SER A 216 7.79 11.97 -14.97
C SER A 216 6.48 12.52 -15.58
N HIS A 217 6.41 13.85 -15.70
CA HIS A 217 5.31 14.52 -16.37
C HIS A 217 5.82 15.53 -17.41
N PRO A 218 5.47 15.37 -18.71
CA PRO A 218 4.78 14.21 -19.28
C PRO A 218 5.61 12.92 -19.14
N ALA A 219 4.94 11.79 -18.99
CA ALA A 219 5.64 10.51 -18.85
C ALA A 219 6.26 10.09 -20.19
N TRP A 220 7.52 9.66 -20.16
CA TRP A 220 8.26 9.34 -21.37
C TRP A 220 7.80 8.01 -21.95
N THR A 221 7.73 7.92 -23.27
CA THR A 221 7.52 6.67 -24.00
C THR A 221 8.79 5.82 -23.98
N PHE A 222 8.66 4.49 -24.17
CA PHE A 222 9.85 3.62 -24.27
C PHE A 222 10.77 3.97 -25.45
N THR A 223 10.23 4.58 -26.51
CA THR A 223 11.05 5.09 -27.62
C THR A 223 11.91 6.28 -27.16
N GLN A 224 11.34 7.24 -26.43
CA GLN A 224 12.09 8.38 -25.89
C GLN A 224 13.14 7.93 -24.87
N ILE A 225 12.78 6.99 -23.98
CA ILE A 225 13.71 6.43 -22.99
C ILE A 225 14.86 5.67 -23.68
N ALA A 226 14.56 4.89 -24.72
CA ALA A 226 15.59 4.18 -25.49
C ALA A 226 16.54 5.14 -26.20
N LYS A 227 16.03 6.27 -26.70
CA LYS A 227 16.85 7.33 -27.30
C LYS A 227 17.79 7.95 -26.27
N GLU A 228 17.28 8.27 -25.09
CA GLU A 228 18.06 8.93 -24.03
C GLU A 228 19.13 8.01 -23.43
N LEU A 229 18.72 6.81 -23.03
CA LEU A 229 19.60 5.88 -22.31
C LEU A 229 20.37 4.95 -23.25
N GLY A 230 20.15 5.06 -24.55
CA GLY A 230 20.70 4.15 -25.56
C GLY A 230 20.00 2.78 -25.62
N GLY A 231 19.95 2.22 -26.83
CA GLY A 231 19.35 0.92 -27.15
C GLY A 231 18.05 1.04 -27.95
N GLY A 232 17.32 -0.08 -28.08
CA GLY A 232 16.03 -0.13 -28.77
C GLY A 232 14.83 -0.04 -27.81
N ARG A 233 13.65 0.34 -28.34
CA ARG A 233 12.37 0.40 -27.61
C ARG A 233 12.10 -0.87 -26.79
N ASN A 234 12.32 -2.05 -27.37
CA ASN A 234 12.07 -3.34 -26.71
C ASN A 234 13.01 -3.58 -25.54
N LYS A 235 14.27 -3.11 -25.64
CA LYS A 235 15.23 -3.16 -24.52
C LYS A 235 14.76 -2.27 -23.38
N ALA A 236 14.34 -1.03 -23.65
CA ALA A 236 13.81 -0.13 -22.62
C ALA A 236 12.57 -0.69 -21.91
N ALA A 237 11.65 -1.31 -22.66
CA ALA A 237 10.48 -1.97 -22.08
C ALA A 237 10.86 -3.20 -21.22
N SER A 238 11.83 -3.99 -21.68
CA SER A 238 12.34 -5.16 -20.93
C SER A 238 13.07 -4.72 -19.66
N ASP A 239 13.92 -3.71 -19.73
CA ASP A 239 14.64 -3.14 -18.58
C ASP A 239 13.66 -2.55 -17.56
N TYR A 240 12.58 -1.89 -18.02
CA TYR A 240 11.50 -1.45 -17.15
C TYR A 240 10.82 -2.60 -16.40
N GLY A 241 10.44 -3.67 -17.12
CA GLY A 241 9.86 -4.86 -16.49
C GLY A 241 10.79 -5.49 -15.46
N ARG A 242 12.10 -5.57 -15.75
CA ARG A 242 13.12 -6.05 -14.79
C ARG A 242 13.26 -5.14 -13.58
N ALA A 243 13.21 -3.82 -13.77
CA ALA A 243 13.25 -2.85 -12.68
C ALA A 243 12.07 -3.03 -11.72
N VAL A 244 10.85 -3.19 -12.26
CA VAL A 244 9.64 -3.45 -11.48
C VAL A 244 9.74 -4.78 -10.73
N LEU A 245 10.18 -5.86 -11.39
CA LEU A 245 10.35 -7.17 -10.75
C LEU A 245 11.40 -7.13 -9.64
N PHE A 246 12.52 -6.43 -9.85
CA PHE A 246 13.54 -6.26 -8.82
C PHE A 246 12.98 -5.48 -7.62
N ALA A 247 12.29 -4.37 -7.87
CA ALA A 247 11.60 -3.63 -6.82
C ALA A 247 10.56 -4.47 -6.08
N THR A 248 9.88 -5.38 -6.78
CA THR A 248 8.91 -6.33 -6.19
C THR A 248 9.59 -7.32 -5.25
N LYS A 249 10.76 -7.83 -5.64
CA LYS A 249 11.59 -8.65 -4.76
C LYS A 249 11.96 -7.88 -3.50
N VAL A 250 12.45 -6.65 -3.67
CA VAL A 250 12.83 -5.76 -2.55
C VAL A 250 11.64 -5.45 -1.63
N ALA A 251 10.46 -5.20 -2.21
CA ALA A 251 9.24 -4.89 -1.48
C ALA A 251 8.74 -6.03 -0.60
N ASN A 252 8.94 -7.27 -1.05
CA ASN A 252 8.49 -8.47 -0.34
C ASN A 252 9.54 -9.08 0.58
N ASP A 253 10.82 -8.75 0.39
CA ASP A 253 11.91 -9.32 1.17
C ASP A 253 12.30 -8.42 2.34
N VAL A 254 11.87 -8.80 3.54
CA VAL A 254 12.21 -8.11 4.79
C VAL A 254 13.70 -8.24 5.16
N ARG A 255 14.45 -9.13 4.49
CA ARG A 255 15.81 -9.56 4.87
C ARG A 255 16.89 -9.31 3.81
N THR A 256 16.57 -8.70 2.67
CA THR A 256 17.58 -8.48 1.63
C THR A 256 18.75 -7.64 2.15
N LYS A 257 19.98 -8.09 1.88
CA LYS A 257 21.20 -7.35 2.20
C LYS A 257 21.17 -5.96 1.57
N GLU A 258 20.57 -5.83 0.39
CA GLU A 258 20.42 -4.58 -0.35
C GLU A 258 19.53 -3.57 0.39
N VAL A 259 18.43 -4.02 1.02
CA VAL A 259 17.59 -3.15 1.86
C VAL A 259 18.32 -2.75 3.13
N ALA A 260 19.06 -3.67 3.75
CA ALA A 260 19.88 -3.35 4.92
C ALA A 260 20.99 -2.34 4.57
N ILE A 261 21.66 -2.50 3.42
CA ILE A 261 22.67 -1.56 2.92
C ILE A 261 22.03 -0.21 2.58
N ALA A 262 20.88 -0.19 1.91
CA ALA A 262 20.17 1.05 1.60
C ALA A 262 19.75 1.79 2.89
N ARG A 263 19.24 1.07 3.90
CA ARG A 263 18.92 1.62 5.22
C ARG A 263 20.15 2.15 5.94
N ARG A 264 21.27 1.42 5.90
CA ARG A 264 22.54 1.84 6.50
C ARG A 264 23.08 3.10 5.80
N LYS A 265 23.12 3.13 4.47
CA LYS A 265 23.56 4.30 3.70
C LYS A 265 22.68 5.52 3.97
N MET A 266 21.36 5.33 4.09
CA MET A 266 20.44 6.38 4.52
C MET A 266 20.68 6.83 5.96
N ALA A 267 21.15 5.96 6.86
CA ALA A 267 21.52 6.32 8.22
C ALA A 267 22.86 7.08 8.27
N GLU A 268 23.87 6.64 7.52
CA GLU A 268 25.16 7.33 7.38
C GLU A 268 24.97 8.75 6.81
N LEU A 269 24.13 8.90 5.79
CA LEU A 269 23.74 10.22 5.26
C LEU A 269 23.01 11.10 6.29
N ARG A 270 22.34 10.52 7.29
CA ARG A 270 21.71 11.28 8.38
C ARG A 270 22.74 11.72 9.41
N GLU A 271 23.70 10.87 9.75
CA GLU A 271 24.77 11.20 10.71
C GLU A 271 25.71 12.27 10.16
N ALA A 272 26.09 12.19 8.89
CA ALA A 272 26.95 13.19 8.24
C ALA A 272 26.34 14.61 8.14
N ARG A 273 25.07 14.78 8.55
CA ARG A 273 24.32 16.05 8.50
C ARG A 273 23.97 16.62 9.88
N ARG A 274 24.28 15.88 10.94
CA ARG A 274 24.21 16.40 12.31
C ARG A 274 25.51 17.11 12.64
#